data_AF-A0A800AK31-F1
#
_entry.id   AF-A0A800AK31-F1
#
_cell.length_a   1.000
_cell.length_b   1.000
_cell.length_c   1.000
_cell.angle_alpha   90.00
_cell.angle_beta   90.00
_cell.angle_gamma   90.00
#
_symmetry.space_group_name_H-M   'P 1'
#
loop_
_entity.id
_entity.type
_entity.pdbx_description
1 polymer ?
#
loop_
_entity_poly.entity_id
_entity_poly.type
_entity_poly.pdbx_seq_one_letter_code
_entity_poly.pdbx_strand_id
1 'polypeptide(L)'
;MIRMWIGGDCHEAYGDKFKNLLAEVPEDVSTVGFRGPGGWNYPEDNPDYRWAIREKPEDEDSKAIDSRRFFTNWQDLDEFIEKMPDPDKAEYFEGAARVRRENPDGFIIGMGFFCFYERLWTIRGMENILTDFLLQPERTIRLTQAVRDYHLKVIRRYGEAGVDAFYTSDDMGTQESLFFSPEVFRKFLKPCYADLIAEAHAHNVQFWLHTCGNVTSIMEDLIEIGLDVIHPIQPFAMDAKANSSIPSGVPMVGSLCRCPTQFI
;
A
#
# COMPACT_ATOMS: atom_id res chain seq x y z
N MET A 1 12.79 12.82 -13.42
CA MET A 1 13.07 12.33 -12.04
C MET A 1 11.74 12.15 -11.34
N ILE A 2 11.43 10.96 -10.80
CA ILE A 2 10.17 10.75 -10.09
C ILE A 2 10.26 11.43 -8.73
N ARG A 3 9.45 12.48 -8.51
CA ARG A 3 9.42 13.24 -7.24
C ARG A 3 8.44 12.64 -6.25
N MET A 4 8.50 11.33 -6.08
CA MET A 4 7.70 10.70 -5.05
C MET A 4 8.29 11.02 -3.68
N TRP A 5 7.46 11.61 -2.82
CA TRP A 5 7.76 11.90 -1.42
C TRP A 5 8.89 12.89 -1.19
N ILE A 6 8.56 14.17 -1.33
CA ILE A 6 9.33 15.26 -0.74
C ILE A 6 8.72 15.57 0.64
N GLY A 7 9.51 15.40 1.70
CA GLY A 7 9.07 15.66 3.06
C GLY A 7 8.71 17.13 3.31
N GLY A 8 7.75 17.37 4.20
CA GLY A 8 7.33 18.72 4.61
C GLY A 8 8.47 19.51 5.26
N ASP A 9 9.41 18.82 5.90
CA ASP A 9 10.65 19.35 6.44
C ASP A 9 11.53 20.02 5.38
N CYS A 10 11.56 19.50 4.14
CA CYS A 10 12.27 20.13 3.03
C CYS A 10 11.60 21.45 2.61
N HIS A 11 10.27 21.48 2.61
CA HIS A 11 9.53 22.72 2.33
C HIS A 11 9.73 23.76 3.44
N GLU A 12 9.74 23.34 4.70
CA GLU A 12 10.00 24.22 5.85
C GLU A 12 11.44 24.75 5.87
N ALA A 13 12.43 23.88 5.60
CA ALA A 13 13.84 24.24 5.64
C ALA A 13 14.27 25.16 4.49
N TYR A 14 13.69 25.00 3.31
CA TYR A 14 14.18 25.65 2.08
C TYR A 14 13.17 26.60 1.42
N GLY A 15 11.91 26.60 1.86
CA GLY A 15 10.89 27.59 1.49
C GLY A 15 10.75 27.81 -0.02
N ASP A 16 10.71 29.08 -0.42
CA ASP A 16 10.46 29.47 -1.81
C ASP A 16 11.59 29.09 -2.77
N LYS A 17 12.83 28.96 -2.30
CA LYS A 17 13.94 28.49 -3.14
C LYS A 17 13.68 27.07 -3.63
N PHE A 18 13.14 26.22 -2.77
CA PHE A 18 12.84 24.84 -3.10
C PHE A 18 11.60 24.73 -4.00
N LYS A 19 10.56 25.52 -3.74
CA LYS A 19 9.40 25.62 -4.63
C LYS A 19 9.78 26.05 -6.04
N ASN A 20 10.64 27.07 -6.17
CA ASN A 20 11.11 27.54 -7.48
C ASN A 20 11.92 26.47 -8.22
N LEU A 21 12.81 25.77 -7.51
CA LEU A 21 13.54 24.63 -8.09
C LEU A 21 12.59 23.52 -8.58
N LEU A 22 11.54 23.22 -7.82
CA LEU A 22 10.53 22.23 -8.23
C LEU A 22 9.69 22.71 -9.41
N ALA A 23 9.47 24.01 -9.58
CA ALA A 23 8.79 24.52 -10.77
C ALA A 23 9.65 24.38 -12.05
N GLU A 24 10.98 24.37 -11.91
CA GLU A 24 11.91 24.29 -13.04
C GLU A 24 12.24 22.86 -13.47
N VAL A 25 12.21 21.88 -12.56
CA VAL A 25 12.51 20.50 -12.91
C VAL A 25 11.24 19.84 -13.51
N PRO A 26 11.31 19.20 -14.68
CA PRO A 26 10.15 18.54 -15.27
C PRO A 26 9.76 17.31 -14.44
N GLU A 27 8.45 17.05 -14.36
CA GLU A 27 7.90 15.85 -13.75
C GLU A 27 7.36 14.94 -14.86
N ASP A 28 8.01 13.78 -15.01
CA ASP A 28 7.77 12.87 -16.13
C ASP A 28 6.58 11.92 -15.88
N VAL A 29 5.93 12.06 -14.72
CA VAL A 29 4.94 11.12 -14.20
C VAL A 29 3.78 11.86 -13.54
N SER A 30 2.55 11.44 -13.80
CA SER A 30 1.36 11.92 -13.08
C SER A 30 0.92 10.88 -12.06
N THR A 31 0.68 11.27 -10.81
CA THR A 31 0.09 10.38 -9.80
C THR A 31 -1.39 10.68 -9.62
N VAL A 32 -2.22 9.64 -9.51
CA VAL A 32 -3.66 9.77 -9.35
C VAL A 32 -4.13 8.82 -8.27
N GLY A 33 -4.83 9.36 -7.27
CA GLY A 33 -5.59 8.55 -6.32
C GLY A 33 -6.98 8.23 -6.86
N PHE A 34 -7.63 7.26 -6.23
CA PHE A 34 -9.04 6.97 -6.40
C PHE A 34 -9.81 7.44 -5.18
N ARG A 35 -11.13 7.51 -5.31
CA ARG A 35 -12.00 7.71 -4.15
C ARG A 35 -12.03 6.41 -3.34
N GLY A 36 -11.17 6.33 -2.33
CA GLY A 36 -11.08 5.19 -1.42
C GLY A 36 -12.14 5.23 -0.31
N PRO A 37 -12.46 4.06 0.27
CA PRO A 37 -13.33 3.97 1.44
C PRO A 37 -12.63 4.53 2.68
N GLY A 38 -13.40 5.15 3.57
CA GLY A 38 -12.89 5.58 4.86
C GLY A 38 -12.83 4.44 5.87
N GLY A 39 -12.21 4.68 7.04
CA GLY A 39 -12.24 3.74 8.17
C GLY A 39 -13.64 3.68 8.79
N TRP A 40 -13.96 4.67 9.63
CA TRP A 40 -15.31 4.90 10.18
C TRP A 40 -16.09 5.97 9.42
N ASN A 41 -15.37 6.95 8.89
CA ASN A 41 -15.92 8.00 8.05
C ASN A 41 -16.29 7.41 6.69
N TYR A 42 -17.30 7.96 6.06
CA TYR A 42 -17.81 7.54 4.76
C TYR A 42 -17.99 8.77 3.86
N PRO A 43 -17.94 8.59 2.53
CA PRO A 43 -18.39 9.64 1.62
C PRO A 43 -19.89 9.93 1.81
N GLU A 44 -20.31 11.20 1.82
CA GLU A 44 -21.69 11.61 2.10
C GLU A 44 -22.73 10.95 1.17
N ASP A 45 -22.35 10.65 -0.06
CA ASP A 45 -23.16 10.01 -1.09
C ASP A 45 -23.09 8.48 -1.09
N ASN A 46 -22.22 7.86 -0.28
CA ASN A 46 -22.18 6.41 -0.08
C ASN A 46 -21.79 6.02 1.37
N PRO A 47 -22.75 6.03 2.30
CA PRO A 47 -22.51 5.75 3.72
C PRO A 47 -21.90 4.37 4.01
N ASP A 48 -22.12 3.40 3.12
CA ASP A 48 -21.64 2.03 3.27
C ASP A 48 -20.22 1.84 2.73
N TYR A 49 -19.62 2.85 2.09
CA TYR A 49 -18.25 2.78 1.57
C TYR A 49 -17.21 3.10 2.64
N ARG A 50 -17.20 2.25 3.66
CA ARG A 50 -16.29 2.29 4.80
C ARG A 50 -15.88 0.90 5.22
N TRP A 51 -14.73 0.79 5.89
CA TRP A 51 -14.23 -0.51 6.39
C TRP A 51 -14.88 -0.93 7.71
N ALA A 52 -15.24 0.01 8.56
CA ALA A 52 -15.83 -0.30 9.86
C ALA A 52 -17.29 -0.73 9.72
N ILE A 53 -17.60 -1.94 10.22
CA ILE A 53 -18.99 -2.48 10.25
C ILE A 53 -19.74 -2.13 11.55
N ARG A 54 -19.09 -1.39 12.46
CA ARG A 54 -19.61 -0.93 13.74
C ARG A 54 -19.29 0.55 13.92
N GLU A 55 -20.05 1.20 14.78
CA GLU A 55 -19.76 2.57 15.20
C GLU A 55 -18.42 2.67 15.94
N LYS A 56 -17.77 3.82 15.81
CA LYS A 56 -16.45 4.05 16.38
C LYS A 56 -16.53 4.06 17.92
N PRO A 57 -15.75 3.22 18.63
CA PRO A 57 -15.66 3.31 20.08
C PRO A 57 -15.18 4.69 20.53
N GLU A 58 -15.67 5.18 21.67
CA GLU A 58 -15.34 6.51 22.18
C GLU A 58 -13.84 6.69 22.47
N ASP A 59 -13.16 5.62 22.86
CA ASP A 59 -11.74 5.61 23.21
C ASP A 59 -10.81 5.45 21.99
N GLU A 60 -11.36 5.19 20.79
CA GLU A 60 -10.55 4.81 19.63
C GLU A 60 -9.63 5.94 19.15
N ASP A 61 -10.08 7.19 19.23
CA ASP A 61 -9.27 8.35 18.85
C ASP A 61 -8.10 8.59 19.81
N SER A 62 -8.22 8.12 21.07
CA SER A 62 -7.17 8.21 22.08
C SER A 62 -6.07 7.15 21.90
N LYS A 63 -6.31 6.12 21.08
CA LYS A 63 -5.35 5.05 20.80
C LYS A 63 -4.38 5.48 19.70
N ALA A 64 -3.15 4.96 19.80
CA ALA A 64 -2.20 4.98 18.70
C ALA A 64 -2.81 4.28 17.48
N ILE A 65 -2.43 4.72 16.27
CA ILE A 65 -3.05 4.29 15.00
C ILE A 65 -2.96 2.77 14.82
N ASP A 66 -1.83 2.18 15.19
CA ASP A 66 -1.53 0.74 15.16
C ASP A 66 -2.34 -0.10 16.17
N SER A 67 -2.93 0.56 17.17
CA SER A 67 -3.77 -0.04 18.21
C SER A 67 -5.27 0.08 17.92
N ARG A 68 -5.64 0.76 16.82
CA ARG A 68 -7.03 0.88 16.37
C ARG A 68 -7.48 -0.36 15.61
N ARG A 69 -8.79 -0.66 15.63
CA ARG A 69 -9.35 -1.87 15.01
C ARG A 69 -10.83 -1.75 14.66
N PHE A 70 -11.25 -2.42 13.59
CA PHE A 70 -12.67 -2.50 13.18
C PHE A 70 -13.42 -3.64 13.86
N PHE A 71 -12.74 -4.75 14.19
CA PHE A 71 -13.33 -5.80 15.03
C PHE A 71 -12.25 -6.60 15.78
N THR A 72 -12.65 -7.22 16.89
CA THR A 72 -11.74 -8.04 17.74
C THR A 72 -12.12 -9.52 17.75
N ASN A 73 -13.41 -9.83 17.69
CA ASN A 73 -13.89 -11.20 17.80
C ASN A 73 -14.00 -11.85 16.42
N TRP A 74 -13.40 -13.02 16.26
CA TRP A 74 -13.45 -13.74 14.99
C TRP A 74 -14.85 -14.21 14.57
N GLN A 75 -15.83 -14.18 15.48
CA GLN A 75 -17.24 -14.39 15.15
C GLN A 75 -17.79 -13.31 14.21
N ASP A 76 -17.19 -12.12 14.19
CA ASP A 76 -17.60 -11.02 13.30
C ASP A 76 -17.01 -11.16 11.88
N LEU A 77 -16.14 -12.15 11.61
CA LEU A 77 -15.42 -12.26 10.34
C LEU A 77 -16.34 -12.39 9.13
N ASP A 78 -17.34 -13.26 9.22
CA ASP A 78 -18.22 -13.53 8.07
C ASP A 78 -19.05 -12.28 7.73
N GLU A 79 -19.60 -11.61 8.74
CA GLU A 79 -20.30 -10.33 8.56
C GLU A 79 -19.35 -9.23 8.05
N PHE A 80 -18.11 -9.19 8.55
CA PHE A 80 -17.11 -8.23 8.10
C PHE A 80 -16.84 -8.39 6.61
N ILE A 81 -16.58 -9.60 6.14
CA ILE A 81 -16.32 -9.89 4.72
C ILE A 81 -17.54 -9.54 3.86
N GLU A 82 -18.76 -9.87 4.32
CA GLU A 82 -20.00 -9.56 3.61
C GLU A 82 -20.21 -8.04 3.44
N LYS A 83 -19.82 -7.25 4.45
CA LYS A 83 -20.01 -5.79 4.48
C LYS A 83 -18.78 -4.98 4.08
N MET A 84 -17.72 -5.64 3.58
CA MET A 84 -16.54 -4.93 3.09
C MET A 84 -16.93 -3.93 2.00
N PRO A 85 -16.26 -2.75 1.95
CA PRO A 85 -16.57 -1.74 0.95
C PRO A 85 -16.31 -2.30 -0.46
N ASP A 86 -17.21 -2.06 -1.39
CA ASP A 86 -17.01 -2.45 -2.79
C ASP A 86 -16.41 -1.29 -3.60
N PRO A 87 -15.15 -1.38 -4.06
CA PRO A 87 -14.52 -0.33 -4.84
C PRO A 87 -14.91 -0.40 -6.32
N ASP A 88 -15.73 -1.37 -6.76
CA ASP A 88 -15.97 -1.69 -8.18
C ASP A 88 -16.88 -0.69 -8.93
N LYS A 89 -16.77 0.61 -8.63
CA LYS A 89 -17.49 1.69 -9.31
C LYS A 89 -16.53 2.56 -10.11
N ALA A 90 -16.80 2.69 -11.41
CA ALA A 90 -15.97 3.50 -12.32
C ALA A 90 -15.81 4.97 -11.87
N GLU A 91 -16.85 5.53 -11.22
CA GLU A 91 -16.84 6.90 -10.69
C GLU A 91 -15.70 7.16 -9.67
N TYR A 92 -15.23 6.13 -8.97
CA TYR A 92 -14.12 6.27 -8.01
C TYR A 92 -12.77 6.45 -8.71
N PHE A 93 -12.69 6.09 -9.99
CA PHE A 93 -11.48 6.14 -10.81
C PHE A 93 -11.55 7.20 -11.91
N GLU A 94 -12.60 8.03 -11.93
CA GLU A 94 -12.76 9.09 -12.94
C GLU A 94 -11.59 10.08 -12.94
N GLY A 95 -10.94 10.29 -11.79
CA GLY A 95 -9.70 11.06 -11.69
C GLY A 95 -8.58 10.50 -12.58
N ALA A 96 -8.39 9.18 -12.58
CA ALA A 96 -7.40 8.52 -13.43
C ALA A 96 -7.79 8.60 -14.91
N ALA A 97 -9.05 8.31 -15.24
CA ALA A 97 -9.55 8.37 -16.61
C ALA A 97 -9.44 9.79 -17.19
N ARG A 98 -9.70 10.82 -16.39
CA ARG A 98 -9.50 12.22 -16.78
C ARG A 98 -8.03 12.52 -17.07
N VAL A 99 -7.11 12.13 -16.19
CA VAL A 99 -5.68 12.40 -16.39
C VAL A 99 -5.15 11.69 -17.63
N ARG A 100 -5.61 10.47 -17.93
CA ARG A 100 -5.28 9.79 -19.20
C ARG A 100 -5.78 10.55 -20.42
N ARG A 101 -7.00 11.09 -20.40
CA ARG A 101 -7.53 11.90 -21.52
C ARG A 101 -6.74 13.19 -21.72
N GLU A 102 -6.28 13.81 -20.63
CA GLU A 102 -5.50 15.06 -20.65
C GLU A 102 -4.02 14.82 -21.02
N ASN A 103 -3.48 13.64 -20.70
CA ASN A 103 -2.09 13.25 -20.93
C ASN A 103 -2.01 11.88 -21.63
N PRO A 104 -2.40 11.77 -22.91
CA PRO A 104 -2.52 10.50 -23.61
C PRO A 104 -1.20 9.72 -23.68
N ASP A 105 -0.06 10.41 -23.77
CA ASP A 105 1.28 9.82 -23.86
C ASP A 105 2.07 9.89 -22.53
N GLY A 106 1.47 10.39 -21.45
CA GLY A 106 2.12 10.53 -20.15
C GLY A 106 2.15 9.20 -19.39
N PHE A 107 3.16 9.03 -18.52
CA PHE A 107 3.20 7.91 -17.58
C PHE A 107 2.37 8.22 -16.34
N ILE A 108 1.36 7.41 -16.04
CA ILE A 108 0.37 7.65 -15.00
C ILE A 108 0.45 6.55 -13.94
N ILE A 109 0.61 6.93 -12.68
CA ILE A 109 0.61 6.03 -11.54
C ILE A 109 -0.70 6.16 -10.78
N GLY A 110 -1.51 5.09 -10.78
CA GLY A 110 -2.62 4.92 -9.86
C GLY A 110 -2.10 4.63 -8.44
N MET A 111 -2.59 5.34 -7.43
CA MET A 111 -2.16 5.15 -6.05
C MET A 111 -3.30 4.56 -5.20
N GLY A 112 -2.98 3.53 -4.43
CA GLY A 112 -3.86 2.99 -3.39
C GLY A 112 -3.04 2.51 -2.22
N PHE A 113 -3.32 2.96 -1.00
CA PHE A 113 -2.53 2.60 0.17
C PHE A 113 -3.19 1.49 0.99
N PHE A 114 -2.43 0.93 1.95
CA PHE A 114 -2.87 -0.14 2.86
C PHE A 114 -3.22 -1.43 2.10
N CYS A 115 -2.19 -2.11 1.56
CA CYS A 115 -2.36 -3.34 0.80
C CYS A 115 -2.81 -4.51 1.69
N PHE A 116 -1.88 -5.25 2.29
CA PHE A 116 -2.21 -6.42 3.09
C PHE A 116 -1.90 -6.23 4.56
N TYR A 117 -0.66 -6.37 5.01
CA TYR A 117 -0.32 -6.30 6.43
C TYR A 117 -0.84 -5.00 7.06
N GLU A 118 -0.69 -3.88 6.37
CA GLU A 118 -1.28 -2.60 6.71
C GLU A 118 -2.79 -2.65 6.90
N ARG A 119 -3.49 -3.20 5.92
CA ARG A 119 -4.94 -3.34 6.01
C ARG A 119 -5.33 -4.28 7.15
N LEU A 120 -4.63 -5.39 7.32
CA LEU A 120 -4.92 -6.39 8.33
C LEU A 120 -4.72 -5.83 9.74
N TRP A 121 -3.65 -5.07 10.00
CA TRP A 121 -3.49 -4.42 11.30
C TRP A 121 -4.47 -3.27 11.51
N THR A 122 -4.94 -2.56 10.48
CA THR A 122 -6.06 -1.60 10.66
C THR A 122 -7.39 -2.27 11.02
N ILE A 123 -7.60 -3.51 10.57
CA ILE A 123 -8.83 -4.27 10.84
C ILE A 123 -8.78 -4.91 12.22
N ARG A 124 -7.67 -5.58 12.56
CA ARG A 124 -7.53 -6.41 13.76
C ARG A 124 -6.82 -5.70 14.92
N GLY A 125 -6.04 -4.67 14.65
CA GLY A 125 -4.98 -4.16 15.53
C GLY A 125 -3.67 -4.93 15.35
N MET A 126 -2.53 -4.27 15.53
CA MET A 126 -1.21 -4.85 15.23
C MET A 126 -0.88 -6.08 16.09
N GLU A 127 -1.08 -6.01 17.41
CA GLU A 127 -0.84 -7.14 18.32
C GLU A 127 -1.70 -8.36 17.95
N ASN A 128 -2.97 -8.12 17.64
CA ASN A 128 -3.90 -9.18 17.25
C ASN A 128 -3.46 -9.83 15.95
N ILE A 129 -3.17 -9.07 14.87
CA ILE A 129 -2.79 -9.70 13.60
C ILE A 129 -1.48 -10.50 13.72
N LEU A 130 -0.50 -9.99 14.48
CA LEU A 130 0.78 -10.68 14.69
C LEU A 130 0.59 -12.02 15.43
N THR A 131 -0.31 -12.05 16.42
CA THR A 131 -0.65 -13.29 17.13
C THR A 131 -1.56 -14.20 16.31
N ASP A 132 -2.48 -13.64 15.52
CA ASP A 132 -3.43 -14.35 14.68
C ASP A 132 -2.75 -15.16 13.56
N PHE A 133 -1.59 -14.73 13.05
CA PHE A 133 -0.79 -15.53 12.12
C PHE A 133 -0.42 -16.92 12.69
N LEU A 134 -0.24 -17.01 14.01
CA LEU A 134 0.10 -18.25 14.70
C LEU A 134 -1.14 -18.97 15.24
N LEU A 135 -2.04 -18.21 15.89
CA LEU A 135 -3.13 -18.78 16.66
C LEU A 135 -4.41 -19.01 15.86
N GLN A 136 -4.59 -18.31 14.73
CA GLN A 136 -5.84 -18.30 13.95
C GLN A 136 -5.58 -18.38 12.43
N PRO A 137 -4.71 -19.30 11.96
CA PRO A 137 -4.18 -19.27 10.59
C PRO A 137 -5.27 -19.38 9.51
N GLU A 138 -6.29 -20.24 9.66
CA GLU A 138 -7.32 -20.36 8.63
C GLU A 138 -8.15 -19.08 8.50
N ARG A 139 -8.45 -18.43 9.63
CA ARG A 139 -9.24 -17.19 9.65
C ARG A 139 -8.45 -16.01 9.11
N THR A 140 -7.16 -15.93 9.43
CA THR A 140 -6.26 -14.93 8.87
C THR A 140 -6.13 -15.08 7.37
N ILE A 141 -5.99 -16.31 6.84
CA ILE A 141 -5.99 -16.55 5.38
C ILE A 141 -7.29 -16.07 4.74
N ARG A 142 -8.45 -16.41 5.32
CA ARG A 142 -9.76 -15.96 4.80
C ARG A 142 -9.87 -14.43 4.77
N LEU A 143 -9.40 -13.75 5.83
CA LEU A 143 -9.39 -12.30 5.89
C LEU A 143 -8.46 -11.69 4.83
N THR A 144 -7.24 -12.21 4.70
CA THR A 144 -6.28 -11.72 3.69
C THR A 144 -6.80 -11.92 2.27
N GLN A 145 -7.47 -13.04 1.99
CA GLN A 145 -8.10 -13.29 0.68
C GLN A 145 -9.25 -12.32 0.39
N ALA A 146 -10.06 -11.96 1.38
CA ALA A 146 -11.09 -10.94 1.20
C ALA A 146 -10.49 -9.56 0.89
N VAL A 147 -9.39 -9.20 1.56
CA VAL A 147 -8.63 -7.98 1.26
C VAL A 147 -7.98 -8.04 -0.13
N ARG A 148 -7.47 -9.21 -0.55
CA ARG A 148 -7.00 -9.43 -1.92
C ARG A 148 -8.11 -9.16 -2.93
N ASP A 149 -9.29 -9.74 -2.73
CA ASP A 149 -10.42 -9.59 -3.67
C ASP A 149 -10.85 -8.13 -3.82
N TYR A 150 -10.77 -7.36 -2.74
CA TYR A 150 -10.93 -5.90 -2.78
C TYR A 150 -9.87 -5.23 -3.68
N HIS A 151 -8.59 -5.53 -3.48
CA HIS A 151 -7.50 -4.90 -4.25
C HIS A 151 -7.48 -5.34 -5.72
N LEU A 152 -7.88 -6.57 -6.04
CA LEU A 152 -8.04 -7.03 -7.42
C LEU A 152 -9.01 -6.13 -8.20
N LYS A 153 -10.14 -5.75 -7.57
CA LYS A 153 -11.11 -4.81 -8.17
C LYS A 153 -10.50 -3.43 -8.38
N VAL A 154 -9.73 -2.93 -7.41
CA VAL A 154 -9.05 -1.62 -7.52
C VAL A 154 -8.06 -1.60 -8.68
N ILE A 155 -7.21 -2.63 -8.78
CA ILE A 155 -6.20 -2.76 -9.83
C ILE A 155 -6.86 -2.84 -11.21
N ARG A 156 -7.90 -3.67 -11.34
CA ARG A 156 -8.68 -3.78 -12.57
C ARG A 156 -9.24 -2.44 -13.03
N ARG A 157 -9.87 -1.69 -12.12
CA ARG A 157 -10.44 -0.38 -12.44
C ARG A 157 -9.40 0.67 -12.82
N TYR A 158 -8.23 0.63 -12.18
CA TYR A 158 -7.11 1.47 -12.58
C TYR A 158 -6.59 1.10 -13.99
N GLY A 159 -6.45 -0.19 -14.28
CA GLY A 159 -6.08 -0.69 -15.60
C GLY A 159 -7.08 -0.25 -16.69
N GLU A 160 -8.39 -0.41 -16.42
CA GLU A 160 -9.46 0.07 -17.31
C GLU A 160 -9.44 1.60 -17.50
N ALA A 161 -9.02 2.36 -16.48
CA ALA A 161 -8.85 3.81 -16.56
C ALA A 161 -7.57 4.23 -17.30
N GLY A 162 -6.70 3.27 -17.65
CA GLY A 162 -5.50 3.48 -18.45
C GLY A 162 -4.30 4.02 -17.67
N VAL A 163 -4.12 3.66 -16.41
CA VAL A 163 -2.84 3.92 -15.71
C VAL A 163 -1.74 2.98 -16.22
N ASP A 164 -0.47 3.38 -16.07
CA ASP A 164 0.69 2.59 -16.47
C ASP A 164 1.33 1.83 -15.30
N ALA A 165 1.10 2.31 -14.06
CA ALA A 165 1.53 1.62 -12.85
C ALA A 165 0.49 1.76 -11.74
N PHE A 166 0.43 0.75 -10.86
CA PHE A 166 -0.28 0.78 -9.59
C PHE A 166 0.74 0.80 -8.45
N TYR A 167 0.71 1.86 -7.67
CA TYR A 167 1.56 2.05 -6.50
C TYR A 167 0.77 1.83 -5.22
N THR A 168 1.27 0.95 -4.36
CA THR A 168 0.69 0.67 -3.05
C THR A 168 1.70 0.69 -1.92
N SER A 169 1.22 0.78 -0.68
CA SER A 169 2.00 0.57 0.54
C SER A 169 1.66 -0.74 1.22
N ASP A 170 2.66 -1.32 1.87
CA ASP A 170 2.52 -2.36 2.88
C ASP A 170 3.78 -2.41 3.76
N ASP A 171 3.82 -1.60 4.83
CA ASP A 171 4.97 -1.49 5.72
C ASP A 171 5.19 -2.76 6.56
N MET A 172 5.97 -3.70 6.02
CA MET A 172 6.25 -5.00 6.64
C MET A 172 7.57 -5.04 7.44
N GLY A 173 8.42 -4.03 7.30
CA GLY A 173 9.75 -3.98 7.88
C GLY A 173 9.86 -3.12 9.15
N THR A 174 10.73 -3.56 10.05
CA THR A 174 11.36 -2.77 11.11
C THR A 174 12.72 -2.26 10.63
N GLN A 175 13.52 -1.62 11.49
CA GLN A 175 14.88 -1.21 11.11
C GLN A 175 15.79 -2.39 10.76
N GLU A 176 15.59 -3.55 11.39
CA GLU A 176 16.53 -4.67 11.27
C GLU A 176 15.97 -5.85 10.48
N SER A 177 14.66 -6.08 10.53
CA SER A 177 14.00 -7.25 9.92
C SER A 177 12.49 -7.04 9.73
N LEU A 178 11.78 -8.02 9.20
CA LEU A 178 10.32 -8.01 9.12
C LEU A 178 9.66 -8.04 10.52
N PHE A 179 8.41 -7.56 10.63
CA PHE A 179 7.59 -7.71 11.84
C PHE A 179 7.22 -9.18 12.15
N PHE A 180 7.32 -10.06 11.16
CA PHE A 180 6.99 -11.48 11.24
C PHE A 180 8.00 -12.30 10.44
N SER A 181 8.03 -13.62 10.63
CA SER A 181 8.99 -14.46 9.90
C SER A 181 8.72 -14.46 8.38
N PRO A 182 9.74 -14.69 7.54
CA PRO A 182 9.54 -14.87 6.09
C PRO A 182 8.54 -16.00 5.75
N GLU A 183 8.39 -17.00 6.62
CA GLU A 183 7.38 -18.06 6.46
C GLU A 183 5.96 -17.53 6.57
N VAL A 184 5.71 -16.55 7.46
CA VAL A 184 4.42 -15.86 7.54
C VAL A 184 4.16 -15.10 6.23
N PHE A 185 5.14 -14.37 5.70
CA PHE A 185 5.00 -13.72 4.39
C PHE A 185 4.59 -14.74 3.31
N ARG A 186 5.36 -15.83 3.16
CA ARG A 186 5.15 -16.86 2.14
C ARG A 186 3.80 -17.55 2.26
N LYS A 187 3.31 -17.77 3.47
CA LYS A 187 2.05 -18.47 3.73
C LYS A 187 0.83 -17.57 3.54
N PHE A 188 0.87 -16.34 4.07
CA PHE A 188 -0.32 -15.49 4.19
C PHE A 188 -0.39 -14.42 3.12
N LEU A 189 0.73 -13.84 2.70
CA LEU A 189 0.77 -12.62 1.88
C LEU A 189 1.24 -12.90 0.45
N LYS A 190 2.32 -13.67 0.26
CA LYS A 190 2.93 -13.94 -1.06
C LYS A 190 1.92 -14.43 -2.11
N PRO A 191 1.00 -15.38 -1.81
CA PRO A 191 0.02 -15.83 -2.81
C PRO A 191 -0.94 -14.70 -3.22
N CYS A 192 -1.34 -13.86 -2.27
CA CYS A 192 -2.24 -12.74 -2.55
C CYS A 192 -1.52 -11.65 -3.35
N TYR A 193 -0.25 -11.37 -3.07
CA TYR A 193 0.57 -10.48 -3.90
C TYR A 193 0.73 -11.00 -5.33
N ALA A 194 0.98 -12.30 -5.50
CA ALA A 194 1.09 -12.91 -6.83
C ALA A 194 -0.20 -12.72 -7.64
N ASP A 195 -1.37 -12.87 -7.02
CA ASP A 195 -2.66 -12.61 -7.66
C ASP A 195 -2.80 -11.12 -8.08
N LEU A 196 -2.41 -10.17 -7.21
CA LEU A 196 -2.48 -8.74 -7.53
C LEU A 196 -1.53 -8.33 -8.67
N ILE A 197 -0.31 -8.84 -8.65
CA ILE A 197 0.70 -8.57 -9.69
C ILE A 197 0.24 -9.15 -11.02
N ALA A 198 -0.29 -10.38 -11.01
CA ALA A 198 -0.84 -11.01 -12.21
C ALA A 198 -2.02 -10.22 -12.80
N GLU A 199 -2.94 -9.71 -11.98
CA GLU A 199 -4.02 -8.84 -12.45
C GLU A 199 -3.46 -7.52 -13.01
N ALA A 200 -2.50 -6.87 -12.35
CA ALA A 200 -1.89 -5.64 -12.86
C ALA A 200 -1.25 -5.87 -14.24
N HIS A 201 -0.44 -6.92 -14.38
CA HIS A 201 0.20 -7.29 -15.64
C HIS A 201 -0.79 -7.65 -16.74
N ALA A 202 -1.93 -8.26 -16.40
CA ALA A 202 -3.00 -8.55 -17.37
C ALA A 202 -3.60 -7.27 -18.01
N HIS A 203 -3.50 -6.13 -17.32
CA HIS A 203 -3.90 -4.81 -17.83
C HIS A 203 -2.72 -3.97 -18.34
N ASN A 204 -1.53 -4.57 -18.49
CA ASN A 204 -0.27 -3.87 -18.82
C ASN A 204 0.12 -2.77 -17.81
N VAL A 205 -0.27 -2.96 -16.54
CA VAL A 205 0.04 -2.06 -15.43
C VAL A 205 1.23 -2.63 -14.64
N GLN A 206 2.24 -1.82 -14.36
CA GLN A 206 3.33 -2.20 -13.46
C GLN A 206 2.87 -2.19 -12.00
N PHE A 207 3.33 -3.12 -11.18
CA PHE A 207 3.04 -3.18 -9.76
C PHE A 207 4.21 -2.64 -8.93
N TRP A 208 3.99 -1.51 -8.25
CA TRP A 208 4.99 -0.83 -7.44
C TRP A 208 4.64 -0.97 -5.96
N LEU A 209 5.50 -1.63 -5.20
CA LEU A 209 5.30 -1.86 -3.77
C LEU A 209 6.15 -0.91 -2.95
N HIS A 210 5.48 -0.15 -2.08
CA HIS A 210 6.11 0.58 -1.02
C HIS A 210 6.13 -0.21 0.29
N THR A 211 7.28 -0.28 0.94
CA THR A 211 7.38 -0.82 2.29
C THR A 211 8.53 -0.15 3.02
N CYS A 212 8.25 0.40 4.20
CA CYS A 212 9.26 0.83 5.14
C CYS A 212 10.02 -0.37 5.75
N GLY A 213 11.21 -0.07 6.26
CA GLY A 213 12.06 -1.00 7.01
C GLY A 213 12.84 -2.00 6.15
N ASN A 214 13.36 -3.04 6.79
CA ASN A 214 14.19 -4.06 6.16
C ASN A 214 13.38 -5.27 5.73
N VAL A 215 13.09 -5.35 4.43
CA VAL A 215 12.40 -6.49 3.79
C VAL A 215 13.35 -7.40 2.99
N THR A 216 14.66 -7.26 3.17
CA THR A 216 15.68 -7.99 2.38
C THR A 216 15.45 -9.51 2.40
N SER A 217 14.99 -10.06 3.53
CA SER A 217 14.76 -11.50 3.71
C SER A 217 13.66 -12.12 2.83
N ILE A 218 12.81 -11.29 2.20
CA ILE A 218 11.74 -11.73 1.27
C ILE A 218 11.91 -11.14 -0.13
N MET A 219 13.06 -10.52 -0.43
CA MET A 219 13.27 -9.87 -1.72
C MET A 219 13.21 -10.88 -2.89
N GLU A 220 13.84 -12.05 -2.73
CA GLU A 220 13.77 -13.13 -3.72
C GLU A 220 12.33 -13.61 -3.94
N ASP A 221 11.52 -13.67 -2.87
CA ASP A 221 10.12 -14.06 -2.97
C ASP A 221 9.29 -13.02 -3.75
N LEU A 222 9.57 -11.72 -3.60
CA LEU A 222 8.91 -10.63 -4.33
C LEU A 222 9.30 -10.61 -5.81
N ILE A 223 10.57 -10.86 -6.10
CA ILE A 223 11.09 -11.01 -7.46
C ILE A 223 10.45 -12.20 -8.16
N GLU A 224 10.37 -13.34 -7.47
CA GLU A 224 9.80 -14.59 -8.01
C GLU A 224 8.36 -14.40 -8.49
N ILE A 225 7.56 -13.61 -7.76
CA ILE A 225 6.15 -13.34 -8.11
C ILE A 225 5.97 -12.18 -9.09
N GLY A 226 7.07 -11.59 -9.57
CA GLY A 226 7.05 -10.60 -10.66
C GLY A 226 6.85 -9.15 -10.23
N LEU A 227 7.23 -8.77 -8.99
CA LEU A 227 7.18 -7.36 -8.57
C LEU A 227 8.01 -6.48 -9.53
N ASP A 228 7.44 -5.37 -10.02
CA ASP A 228 8.15 -4.48 -10.96
C ASP A 228 9.04 -3.47 -10.25
N VAL A 229 8.57 -2.88 -9.15
CA VAL A 229 9.33 -1.86 -8.41
C VAL A 229 9.16 -2.04 -6.91
N ILE A 230 10.27 -2.00 -6.19
CA ILE A 230 10.29 -1.87 -4.73
C ILE A 230 10.71 -0.44 -4.35
N HIS A 231 9.98 0.15 -3.40
CA HIS A 231 10.20 1.50 -2.91
C HIS A 231 10.06 1.59 -1.38
N PRO A 232 10.91 2.32 -0.66
CA PRO A 232 12.28 2.64 -1.05
C PRO A 232 13.19 1.43 -0.82
N ILE A 233 14.41 1.52 -1.33
CA ILE A 233 15.54 0.90 -0.62
C ILE A 233 15.88 1.81 0.55
N GLN A 234 15.29 1.52 1.72
CA GLN A 234 15.33 2.43 2.85
C GLN A 234 16.76 2.60 3.36
N PRO A 235 17.31 3.84 3.37
CA PRO A 235 18.61 4.10 3.96
C PRO A 235 18.66 3.63 5.42
N PHE A 236 19.81 3.11 5.85
CA PHE A 236 20.07 2.59 7.21
C PHE A 236 19.37 1.28 7.60
N ALA A 237 18.26 0.92 6.96
CA ALA A 237 17.61 -0.37 7.15
C ALA A 237 18.04 -1.41 6.10
N MET A 238 18.32 -0.95 4.88
CA MET A 238 18.66 -1.81 3.74
C MET A 238 20.00 -1.42 3.12
N ASP A 239 20.82 -2.42 2.78
CA ASP A 239 22.06 -2.21 2.03
C ASP A 239 21.77 -2.18 0.52
N ALA A 240 21.83 -0.98 -0.06
CA ALA A 240 21.57 -0.77 -1.48
C ALA A 240 22.55 -1.52 -2.41
N LYS A 241 23.79 -1.77 -1.99
CA LYS A 241 24.77 -2.53 -2.81
C LYS A 241 24.51 -4.02 -2.74
N ALA A 242 24.16 -4.55 -1.57
CA ALA A 242 23.77 -5.94 -1.44
C ALA A 242 22.49 -6.20 -2.24
N ASN A 243 21.51 -5.31 -2.17
CA ASN A 243 20.23 -5.46 -2.86
C ASN A 243 20.36 -5.30 -4.38
N SER A 244 21.31 -4.51 -4.89
CA SER A 244 21.54 -4.38 -6.34
C SER A 244 22.27 -5.58 -6.95
N SER A 245 22.83 -6.46 -6.11
CA SER A 245 23.48 -7.69 -6.53
C SER A 245 22.53 -8.90 -6.59
N ILE A 246 21.28 -8.75 -6.15
CA ILE A 246 20.25 -9.77 -6.30
C ILE A 246 19.94 -9.89 -7.80
N PRO A 247 20.19 -11.05 -8.43
CA PRO A 247 20.15 -11.17 -9.88
C PRO A 247 18.70 -11.24 -10.37
N SER A 248 18.06 -10.09 -10.59
CA SER A 248 16.78 -10.00 -11.28
C SER A 248 16.46 -8.59 -11.75
N GLY A 249 15.84 -8.46 -12.92
CA GLY A 249 15.50 -7.21 -13.58
C GLY A 249 14.33 -6.42 -12.98
N VAL A 250 14.29 -6.28 -11.65
CA VAL A 250 13.33 -5.41 -10.93
C VAL A 250 13.98 -4.04 -10.69
N PRO A 251 13.55 -2.97 -11.37
CA PRO A 251 14.00 -1.62 -11.06
C PRO A 251 13.79 -1.25 -9.59
N MET A 252 14.87 -0.93 -8.87
CA MET A 252 14.79 -0.43 -7.50
C MET A 252 14.87 1.09 -7.49
N VAL A 253 13.89 1.75 -6.86
CA VAL A 253 13.89 3.21 -6.70
C VAL A 253 14.33 3.56 -5.29
N GLY A 254 15.55 4.08 -5.16
CA GLY A 254 16.03 4.65 -3.90
C GLY A 254 15.36 5.99 -3.63
N SER A 255 14.86 6.21 -2.41
CA SER A 255 14.46 7.53 -1.94
C SER A 255 15.27 7.91 -0.70
N LEU A 256 15.51 9.21 -0.54
CA LEU A 256 16.09 9.79 0.68
C LEU A 256 14.97 9.95 1.73
N CYS A 257 14.34 8.85 2.15
CA CYS A 257 13.37 8.91 3.24
C CYS A 257 14.13 9.09 4.57
N ARG A 258 14.27 10.34 5.04
CA ARG A 258 14.70 10.64 6.41
C ARG A 258 13.47 10.59 7.30
N CYS A 259 13.35 9.55 8.13
CA CYS A 259 12.29 9.50 9.14
C CYS A 259 12.58 10.57 10.22
N PRO A 260 11.66 11.51 10.53
CA PRO A 260 11.91 12.60 11.48
C PRO A 260 12.13 12.16 12.94
N THR A 261 11.94 10.88 13.28
CA THR A 261 12.04 10.35 14.64
C THR A 261 13.47 10.06 15.12
N GLN A 262 14.49 10.37 14.32
CA GLN A 262 15.90 9.99 14.59
C GLN A 262 16.75 11.03 15.35
N PHE A 263 16.15 11.92 16.14
CA PHE A 263 16.93 12.79 17.04
C PHE A 263 16.39 12.78 18.47
N ILE A 264 16.83 11.80 19.26
CA ILE A 264 17.17 11.94 20.68
C ILE A 264 18.50 11.22 20.91
#